data_AF-A0A1F6TK26-F1
#
_entry.id   AF-A0A1F6TK26-F1
#
_cell.length_a   1.000
_cell.length_b   1.000
_cell.length_c   1.000
_cell.angle_alpha   90.00
_cell.angle_beta   90.00
_cell.angle_gamma   90.00
#
_symmetry.space_group_name_H-M   'P 1'
#
loop_
_entity.id
_entity.type
_entity.pdbx_description
1 polymer ?
#
loop_
_entity_poly.entity_id
_entity_poly.type
_entity_poly.pdbx_seq_one_letter_code
_entity_poly.pdbx_strand_id
1 'polypeptide(L)'
;MATKPADLTARLPKDKPIPVRACFLGERLHLRGLYEPPLALGPLALPAGAAGLAILFRYGAAVLINLSEAEQKAFLKELRERIERPLRRMETEDTQIALVPKPAEGVTPEGIGVGDLGLPRLQIIAEILARSVALAYYESAMADAFDLIEPLALHLDRPLGGGRRLKELLRHIGGTLLVQHKMTGRVEIQDKPDILWDHPELERLFLRLENEYETRERNTVLERKLALIGRTAETAVNLMQNRSMLRVEWYIVALIVFEVLLYTYEIWGGR
;
A
#
# COMPACT_ATOMS: atom_id res chain seq x y z
N MET A 1 26.23 22.26 4.20
CA MET A 1 25.70 23.64 4.19
C MET A 1 24.23 23.50 3.81
N ALA A 2 23.29 23.82 4.70
CA ALA A 2 21.87 23.57 4.45
C ALA A 2 21.33 24.50 3.36
N THR A 3 20.97 23.93 2.21
CA THR A 3 20.27 24.63 1.12
C THR A 3 18.91 25.10 1.64
N LYS A 4 18.68 26.42 1.69
CA LYS A 4 17.41 26.97 2.19
C LYS A 4 16.25 26.49 1.32
N PRO A 5 15.02 26.30 1.87
CA PRO A 5 13.86 25.84 1.09
C PRO A 5 13.53 26.73 -0.12
N ALA A 6 13.80 28.04 -0.04
CA ALA A 6 13.66 28.97 -1.16
C ALA A 6 14.63 28.70 -2.34
N ASP A 7 15.76 28.06 -2.07
CA ASP A 7 16.80 27.72 -3.05
C ASP A 7 16.47 26.43 -3.82
N LEU A 8 15.62 25.57 -3.25
CA LEU A 8 15.15 24.35 -3.92
C LEU A 8 14.21 24.65 -5.08
N THR A 9 13.24 25.55 -4.87
CA THR A 9 12.20 25.86 -5.86
C THR A 9 12.62 26.92 -6.87
N ALA A 10 13.65 27.73 -6.56
CA ALA A 10 14.20 28.74 -7.48
C ALA A 10 14.76 28.14 -8.78
N ARG A 11 15.12 26.85 -8.77
CA ARG A 11 15.68 26.11 -9.92
C ARG A 11 14.62 25.63 -10.89
N LEU A 12 13.34 25.65 -10.50
CA LEU A 12 12.24 25.16 -11.32
C LEU A 12 11.87 26.15 -12.43
N PRO A 13 11.56 25.67 -13.64
CA PRO A 13 11.13 26.53 -14.73
C PRO A 13 9.71 27.06 -14.47
N LYS A 14 9.49 28.36 -14.70
CA LYS A 14 8.18 29.01 -14.47
C LYS A 14 7.30 29.07 -15.73
N ASP A 15 7.92 29.05 -16.91
CA ASP A 15 7.23 29.33 -18.17
C ASP A 15 6.81 28.08 -18.95
N LYS A 16 6.99 26.88 -18.37
CA LYS A 16 6.62 25.61 -19.00
C LYS A 16 6.07 24.62 -17.97
N PRO A 17 5.25 23.64 -18.42
CA PRO A 17 4.85 22.52 -17.58
C PRO A 17 6.07 21.77 -17.03
N ILE A 18 5.98 21.40 -15.76
CA ILE A 18 7.03 20.75 -14.99
C ILE A 18 6.66 19.28 -14.84
N PRO A 19 7.44 18.33 -15.39
CA PRO A 19 7.12 16.91 -15.25
C PRO A 19 7.28 16.47 -13.80
N VAL A 20 6.35 15.63 -13.35
CA VAL A 20 6.35 15.01 -12.03
C VAL A 20 6.14 13.53 -12.19
N ARG A 21 6.98 12.73 -11.52
CA ARG A 21 6.83 11.29 -11.42
C ARG A 21 6.77 10.88 -9.97
N ALA A 22 5.66 10.30 -9.55
CA ALA A 22 5.53 9.62 -8.27
C ALA A 22 5.91 8.15 -8.43
N CYS A 23 6.64 7.62 -7.45
CA CYS A 23 7.12 6.24 -7.43
C CYS A 23 6.82 5.61 -6.08
N PHE A 24 6.23 4.42 -6.08
CA PHE A 24 6.16 3.57 -4.89
C PHE A 24 7.28 2.52 -4.92
N LEU A 25 8.27 2.68 -4.05
CA LEU A 25 9.57 2.00 -4.15
C LEU A 25 9.69 0.75 -3.28
N GLY A 26 9.04 0.74 -2.13
CA GLY A 26 9.19 -0.29 -1.11
C GLY A 26 8.27 -0.06 0.08
N GLU A 27 8.41 -0.90 1.11
CA GLU A 27 7.59 -0.78 2.32
C GLU A 27 8.04 0.35 3.25
N ARG A 28 9.31 0.78 3.13
CA ARG A 28 9.86 1.89 3.91
C ARG A 28 11.04 2.53 3.21
N LEU A 29 11.24 3.82 3.47
CA LEU A 29 12.42 4.56 3.04
C LEU A 29 13.16 5.13 4.26
N HIS A 30 14.44 4.81 4.38
CA HIS A 30 15.30 5.32 5.46
C HIS A 30 15.84 6.71 5.12
N LEU A 31 15.17 7.74 5.68
CA LEU A 31 15.49 9.15 5.44
C LEU A 31 16.59 9.72 6.35
N ARG A 32 16.94 9.01 7.43
CA ARG A 32 17.98 9.46 8.38
C ARG A 32 19.32 9.64 7.66
N GLY A 33 20.02 10.72 8.02
CA GLY A 33 21.34 11.04 7.48
C GLY A 33 21.36 11.58 6.04
N LEU A 34 20.20 11.85 5.41
CA LEU A 34 20.18 12.57 4.13
C LEU A 34 20.35 14.08 4.31
N TYR A 35 19.78 14.70 5.36
CA TYR A 35 19.94 16.12 5.78
C TYR A 35 19.21 16.29 7.14
N GLU A 36 19.80 16.81 8.21
CA GLU A 36 19.12 17.03 9.52
C GLU A 36 19.24 18.51 9.98
N PRO A 37 18.19 19.10 10.60
CA PRO A 37 17.81 18.74 11.97
C PRO A 37 16.42 18.10 12.14
N PRO A 38 16.20 17.32 13.22
CA PRO A 38 15.07 16.41 13.39
C PRO A 38 13.92 17.02 14.22
N LEU A 39 12.67 16.80 13.78
CA LEU A 39 11.51 16.36 14.60
C LEU A 39 10.18 16.39 13.82
N ALA A 40 10.16 16.79 12.54
CA ALA A 40 8.92 16.80 11.77
C ALA A 40 8.63 15.39 11.17
N LEU A 41 7.38 14.97 11.30
CA LEU A 41 6.79 13.79 10.63
C LEU A 41 6.60 14.01 9.11
N GLY A 42 6.81 15.24 8.63
CA GLY A 42 6.62 15.62 7.24
C GLY A 42 7.63 15.03 6.24
N PRO A 43 7.31 15.13 4.93
CA PRO A 43 8.14 14.58 3.87
C PRO A 43 9.46 15.34 3.70
N LEU A 44 10.53 14.62 3.37
CA LEU A 44 11.86 15.20 3.17
C LEU A 44 11.99 15.72 1.73
N ALA A 45 12.09 17.04 1.57
CA ALA A 45 12.40 17.66 0.28
C ALA A 45 13.91 17.89 0.14
N LEU A 46 14.49 17.50 -0.99
CA LEU A 46 15.91 17.67 -1.29
C LEU A 46 16.15 17.96 -2.78
N PRO A 47 17.27 18.59 -3.16
CA PRO A 47 17.58 18.82 -4.56
C PRO A 47 17.90 17.50 -5.27
N ALA A 48 17.44 17.34 -6.51
CA ALA A 48 17.70 16.15 -7.30
C ALA A 48 17.87 16.52 -8.79
N GLY A 49 18.90 15.97 -9.42
CA GLY A 49 19.29 16.39 -10.77
C GLY A 49 19.81 17.83 -10.85
N ALA A 50 19.87 18.35 -12.08
CA ALA A 50 20.44 19.66 -12.39
C ALA A 50 19.51 20.84 -12.04
N ALA A 51 18.19 20.65 -12.09
CA ALA A 51 17.21 21.71 -11.85
C ALA A 51 15.93 21.21 -11.18
N GLY A 52 15.96 20.01 -10.60
CA GLY A 52 14.80 19.37 -9.99
C GLY A 52 14.94 19.18 -8.49
N LEU A 53 13.92 18.56 -7.93
CA LEU A 53 13.86 18.21 -6.53
C LEU A 53 13.10 16.90 -6.33
N ALA A 54 13.38 16.23 -5.24
CA ALA A 54 12.70 15.02 -4.82
C ALA A 54 12.08 15.24 -3.44
N ILE A 55 10.84 14.77 -3.29
CA ILE A 55 10.11 14.76 -2.02
C ILE A 55 9.93 13.30 -1.61
N LEU A 56 10.50 12.94 -0.47
CA LEU A 56 10.61 11.56 -0.01
C LEU A 56 9.72 11.30 1.20
N PHE A 57 9.05 10.15 1.17
CA PHE A 57 8.11 9.73 2.19
C PHE A 57 8.63 8.47 2.89
N ARG A 58 8.55 8.45 4.22
CA ARG A 58 9.06 7.33 5.03
C ARG A 58 8.37 6.00 4.72
N TYR A 59 7.14 6.05 4.23
CA TYR A 59 6.36 4.88 3.85
C TYR A 59 6.74 4.29 2.48
N GLY A 60 7.82 4.76 1.86
CA GLY A 60 8.40 4.13 0.67
C GLY A 60 8.04 4.79 -0.65
N ALA A 61 7.39 5.95 -0.63
CA ALA A 61 7.12 6.74 -1.83
C ALA A 61 8.19 7.83 -2.06
N ALA A 62 8.39 8.19 -3.32
CA ALA A 62 9.20 9.32 -3.75
C ALA A 62 8.50 10.06 -4.89
N VAL A 63 8.48 11.39 -4.83
CA VAL A 63 7.95 12.25 -5.89
C VAL A 63 9.08 13.06 -6.49
N LEU A 64 9.37 12.83 -7.77
CA LEU A 64 10.45 13.42 -8.52
C LEU A 64 9.89 14.55 -9.38
N ILE A 65 10.37 15.78 -9.18
CA ILE A 65 9.86 16.97 -9.85
C ILE A 65 10.97 17.56 -10.71
N ASN A 66 10.71 17.71 -12.01
CA ASN A 66 11.63 18.28 -13.01
C ASN A 66 12.94 17.48 -13.20
N LEU A 67 12.87 16.14 -13.19
CA LEU A 67 14.01 15.28 -13.50
C LEU A 67 13.84 14.64 -14.89
N SER A 68 14.90 14.67 -15.69
CA SER A 68 15.01 13.86 -16.91
C SER A 68 15.06 12.36 -16.58
N GLU A 69 14.77 11.49 -17.54
CA GLU A 69 14.81 10.03 -17.31
C GLU A 69 16.16 9.53 -16.80
N ALA A 70 17.27 10.13 -17.26
CA ALA A 70 18.61 9.78 -16.82
C ALA A 70 18.83 10.17 -15.35
N GLU A 71 18.39 11.37 -14.96
CA GLU A 71 18.46 11.85 -13.57
C GLU A 71 17.56 11.03 -12.66
N GLN A 72 16.35 10.66 -13.11
CA GLN A 72 15.45 9.79 -12.35
C GLN A 72 16.11 8.43 -12.09
N LYS A 73 16.68 7.79 -13.12
CA LYS A 73 17.37 6.49 -12.99
C LYS A 73 18.56 6.59 -12.04
N ALA A 74 19.36 7.66 -12.14
CA ALA A 74 20.49 7.87 -11.24
C ALA A 74 20.03 8.06 -9.79
N PHE A 75 19.04 8.92 -9.56
CA PHE A 75 18.50 9.21 -8.24
C PHE A 75 17.87 7.98 -7.58
N LEU A 76 17.06 7.22 -8.31
CA LEU A 76 16.46 5.98 -7.80
C LEU A 76 17.51 4.90 -7.49
N LYS A 77 18.61 4.87 -8.24
CA LYS A 77 19.74 3.96 -7.97
C LYS A 77 20.42 4.32 -6.64
N GLU A 78 20.60 5.59 -6.34
CA GLU A 78 21.16 6.07 -5.06
C GLU A 78 20.24 5.75 -3.88
N LEU A 79 18.93 5.79 -4.07
CA LEU A 79 17.96 5.44 -3.03
C LEU A 79 17.89 3.93 -2.75
N ARG A 80 18.43 3.07 -3.62
CA ARG A 80 18.26 1.61 -3.55
C ARG A 80 18.64 1.01 -2.20
N GLU A 81 19.75 1.45 -1.61
CA GLU A 81 20.25 0.94 -0.33
C GLU A 81 19.44 1.43 0.88
N ARG A 82 18.58 2.44 0.67
CA ARG A 82 17.74 3.05 1.71
C ARG A 82 16.32 2.50 1.71
N ILE A 83 15.96 1.69 0.73
CA ILE A 83 14.63 1.09 0.61
C ILE A 83 14.59 -0.20 1.42
N GLU A 84 13.78 -0.21 2.47
CA GLU A 84 13.44 -1.44 3.19
C GLU A 84 12.41 -2.22 2.36
N ARG A 85 12.72 -3.50 2.09
CA ARG A 85 11.84 -4.41 1.31
C ARG A 85 11.41 -3.77 -0.02
N PRO A 86 12.34 -3.62 -0.97
CA PRO A 86 12.02 -3.05 -2.27
C PRO A 86 10.98 -3.90 -3.01
N LEU A 87 10.08 -3.23 -3.73
CA LEU A 87 9.06 -3.91 -4.52
C LEU A 87 9.72 -4.60 -5.71
N ARG A 88 9.16 -5.75 -6.12
CA ARG A 88 9.60 -6.45 -7.34
C ARG A 88 9.36 -5.62 -8.59
N ARG A 89 8.22 -4.93 -8.62
CA ARG A 89 7.82 -3.97 -9.64
C ARG A 89 7.42 -2.69 -8.91
N MET A 90 8.07 -1.60 -9.25
CA MET A 90 7.73 -0.27 -8.78
C MET A 90 6.44 0.18 -9.47
N GLU A 91 5.52 0.74 -8.69
CA GLU A 91 4.35 1.44 -9.22
C GLU A 91 4.73 2.90 -9.48
N THR A 92 4.27 3.47 -10.59
CA THR A 92 4.61 4.85 -10.98
C THR A 92 3.41 5.59 -11.51
N GLU A 93 3.34 6.88 -11.22
CA GLU A 93 2.31 7.77 -11.73
C GLU A 93 2.97 9.07 -12.24
N ASP A 94 2.65 9.43 -13.48
CA ASP A 94 3.21 10.60 -14.16
C ASP A 94 2.15 11.70 -14.28
N THR A 95 2.56 12.94 -13.97
CA THR A 95 1.74 14.13 -14.15
C THR A 95 2.62 15.34 -14.47
N GLN A 96 2.01 16.52 -14.62
CA GLN A 96 2.73 17.77 -14.82
C GLN A 96 2.17 18.84 -13.89
N ILE A 97 3.02 19.78 -13.49
CA ILE A 97 2.62 20.97 -12.74
C ILE A 97 2.77 22.18 -13.64
N ALA A 98 1.77 23.05 -13.69
CA ALA A 98 1.82 24.30 -14.44
C ALA A 98 1.40 25.48 -13.58
N LEU A 99 2.01 26.65 -13.82
CA LEU A 99 1.57 27.90 -13.22
C LEU A 99 0.28 28.37 -13.89
N VAL A 100 -0.77 28.60 -13.10
CA VAL A 100 -2.04 29.14 -13.57
C VAL A 100 -2.40 30.40 -12.80
N PRO A 101 -3.06 31.39 -13.43
CA PRO A 101 -3.58 32.54 -12.72
C PRO A 101 -4.55 32.11 -11.61
N LYS A 102 -4.44 32.72 -10.42
CA LYS A 102 -5.47 32.54 -9.37
C LYS A 102 -6.82 33.03 -9.92
N PRO A 103 -7.96 32.34 -9.64
CA PRO A 103 -8.17 31.30 -8.63
C PRO A 103 -8.16 29.84 -9.16
N ALA A 104 -7.56 29.56 -10.31
CA ALA A 104 -7.69 28.27 -11.01
C ALA A 104 -6.86 27.09 -10.42
N GLU A 105 -6.47 27.12 -9.14
CA GLU A 105 -5.65 26.04 -8.55
C GLU A 105 -6.43 24.72 -8.43
N GLY A 106 -5.84 23.62 -8.91
CA GLY A 106 -6.44 22.29 -8.90
C GLY A 106 -6.02 21.42 -10.08
N VAL A 107 -6.72 20.30 -10.27
CA VAL A 107 -6.49 19.42 -11.41
C VAL A 107 -7.12 20.00 -12.67
N THR A 108 -6.38 19.96 -13.76
CA THR A 108 -6.79 20.30 -15.13
C THR A 108 -6.48 19.12 -16.06
N PRO A 109 -7.02 19.09 -17.29
CA PRO A 109 -6.70 18.03 -18.25
C PRO A 109 -5.19 17.90 -18.57
N GLU A 110 -4.44 19.00 -18.41
CA GLU A 110 -3.01 19.07 -18.70
C GLU A 110 -2.12 18.78 -17.48
N GLY A 111 -2.69 18.61 -16.29
CA GLY A 111 -1.96 18.33 -15.06
C GLY A 111 -2.50 19.09 -13.84
N ILE A 112 -1.63 19.52 -12.95
CA ILE A 112 -1.99 20.25 -11.74
C ILE A 112 -1.62 21.73 -11.89
N GLY A 113 -2.64 22.59 -11.91
CA GLY A 113 -2.49 24.03 -11.91
C GLY A 113 -2.25 24.58 -10.52
N VAL A 114 -1.20 25.39 -10.34
CA VAL A 114 -0.90 26.09 -9.07
C VAL A 114 -0.63 27.58 -9.29
N GLY A 115 -0.94 28.41 -8.28
CA GLY A 115 -0.69 29.84 -8.34
C GLY A 115 0.79 30.23 -8.18
N ASP A 116 1.59 29.37 -7.56
CA ASP A 116 3.05 29.51 -7.43
C ASP A 116 3.72 28.14 -7.19
N LEU A 117 5.04 28.09 -7.39
CA LEU A 117 5.88 26.90 -7.16
C LEU A 117 6.50 26.91 -5.76
N GLY A 118 5.83 27.49 -4.77
CA GLY A 118 6.29 27.48 -3.38
C GLY A 118 6.42 26.04 -2.86
N LEU A 119 7.46 25.78 -2.07
CA LEU A 119 7.72 24.45 -1.51
C LEU A 119 6.50 23.85 -0.79
N PRO A 120 5.72 24.61 0.01
CA PRO A 120 4.53 24.07 0.65
C PRO A 120 3.48 23.51 -0.32
N ARG A 121 3.24 24.20 -1.45
CA ARG A 121 2.33 23.71 -2.51
C ARG A 121 2.84 22.42 -3.14
N LEU A 122 4.13 22.37 -3.45
CA LEU A 122 4.75 21.17 -4.02
C LEU A 122 4.71 19.99 -3.04
N GLN A 123 4.84 20.23 -1.74
CA GLN A 123 4.70 19.20 -0.70
C GLN A 123 3.27 18.67 -0.62
N ILE A 124 2.25 19.53 -0.70
CA ILE A 124 0.85 19.09 -0.77
C ILE A 124 0.57 18.26 -2.02
N ILE A 125 1.07 18.68 -3.18
CA ILE A 125 0.93 17.91 -4.41
C ILE A 125 1.63 16.55 -4.29
N ALA A 126 2.87 16.55 -3.79
CA ALA A 126 3.63 15.33 -3.60
C ALA A 126 2.95 14.37 -2.61
N GLU A 127 2.32 14.89 -1.55
CA GLU A 127 1.56 14.09 -0.59
C GLU A 127 0.41 13.33 -1.27
N ILE A 128 -0.41 14.02 -2.09
CA ILE A 128 -1.51 13.38 -2.82
C ILE A 128 -1.00 12.37 -3.83
N LEU A 129 0.00 12.72 -4.63
CA LEU A 129 0.56 11.81 -5.64
C LEU A 129 1.21 10.58 -5.01
N ALA A 130 1.90 10.75 -3.89
CA ALA A 130 2.51 9.64 -3.15
C ALA A 130 1.46 8.70 -2.55
N ARG A 131 0.32 9.23 -2.07
CA ARG A 131 -0.82 8.42 -1.63
C ARG A 131 -1.48 7.70 -2.81
N SER A 132 -1.68 8.38 -3.94
CA SER A 132 -2.29 7.81 -5.16
C SER A 132 -1.48 6.63 -5.70
N VAL A 133 -0.17 6.78 -5.88
CA VAL A 133 0.70 5.70 -6.39
C VAL A 133 0.81 4.53 -5.41
N ALA A 134 0.81 4.80 -4.10
CA ALA A 134 0.79 3.75 -3.08
C ALA A 134 -0.54 2.97 -3.11
N LEU A 135 -1.67 3.66 -3.26
CA LEU A 135 -2.99 3.03 -3.41
C LEU A 135 -3.06 2.17 -4.67
N ALA A 136 -2.57 2.66 -5.81
CA ALA A 136 -2.52 1.90 -7.05
C ALA A 136 -1.76 0.58 -6.89
N TYR A 137 -0.63 0.61 -6.18
CA TYR A 137 0.13 -0.60 -5.86
C TYR A 137 -0.70 -1.60 -5.04
N TYR A 138 -1.34 -1.14 -3.95
CA TYR A 138 -2.11 -2.03 -3.08
C TYR A 138 -3.38 -2.55 -3.77
N GLU A 139 -4.02 -1.75 -4.62
CA GLU A 139 -5.13 -2.19 -5.47
C GLU A 139 -4.71 -3.32 -6.40
N SER A 140 -3.58 -3.18 -7.09
CA SER A 140 -3.05 -4.24 -7.96
C SER A 140 -2.67 -5.49 -7.16
N ALA A 141 -1.95 -5.33 -6.04
CA ALA A 141 -1.54 -6.45 -5.19
C ALA A 141 -2.75 -7.19 -4.62
N MET A 142 -3.85 -6.49 -4.35
CA MET A 142 -5.10 -7.09 -3.93
C MET A 142 -5.85 -7.78 -5.07
N ALA A 143 -5.91 -7.20 -6.26
CA ALA A 143 -6.51 -7.84 -7.43
C ALA A 143 -5.84 -9.19 -7.71
N ASP A 144 -4.50 -9.23 -7.73
CA ASP A 144 -3.72 -10.46 -7.89
C ASP A 144 -4.06 -11.51 -6.82
N ALA A 145 -4.30 -11.06 -5.58
CA ALA A 145 -4.66 -11.95 -4.49
C ALA A 145 -6.11 -12.49 -4.62
N PHE A 146 -7.04 -11.67 -5.10
CA PHE A 146 -8.42 -12.07 -5.36
C PHE A 146 -8.50 -13.13 -6.46
N ASP A 147 -7.76 -12.95 -7.55
CA ASP A 147 -7.70 -13.91 -8.68
C ASP A 147 -7.22 -15.30 -8.23
N LEU A 148 -6.41 -15.37 -7.16
CA LEU A 148 -5.96 -16.63 -6.57
C LEU A 148 -6.98 -17.24 -5.59
N ILE A 149 -7.73 -16.39 -4.87
CA ILE A 149 -8.68 -16.79 -3.83
C ILE A 149 -10.01 -17.26 -4.42
N GLU A 150 -10.54 -16.54 -5.41
CA GLU A 150 -11.84 -16.81 -6.05
C GLU A 150 -12.01 -18.26 -6.53
N PRO A 151 -11.08 -18.83 -7.33
CA PRO A 151 -11.22 -20.21 -7.79
C PRO A 151 -11.14 -21.21 -6.63
N LEU A 152 -10.31 -20.95 -5.62
CA LEU A 152 -10.21 -21.83 -4.45
C LEU A 152 -11.51 -21.82 -3.63
N ALA A 153 -12.17 -20.67 -3.51
CA ALA A 153 -13.46 -20.52 -2.86
C ALA A 153 -14.58 -21.26 -3.62
N LEU A 154 -14.65 -21.12 -4.95
CA LEU A 154 -15.63 -21.82 -5.78
C LEU A 154 -15.50 -23.36 -5.69
N HIS A 155 -14.28 -23.87 -5.53
CA HIS A 155 -14.05 -25.31 -5.41
C HIS A 155 -14.30 -25.86 -4.00
N LEU A 156 -14.43 -25.01 -2.97
CA LEU A 156 -14.78 -25.42 -1.60
C LEU A 156 -16.28 -25.71 -1.42
N ASP A 157 -17.12 -25.21 -2.33
CA ASP A 157 -18.55 -25.52 -2.39
C ASP A 157 -18.82 -26.98 -2.82
N ARG A 158 -17.80 -27.69 -3.32
CA ARG A 158 -17.92 -29.11 -3.67
C ARG A 158 -17.59 -30.01 -2.46
N PRO A 159 -18.44 -31.01 -2.12
CA PRO A 159 -18.30 -31.81 -0.90
C PRO A 159 -16.98 -32.57 -0.77
N LEU A 160 -16.26 -32.83 -1.88
CA LEU A 160 -14.99 -33.55 -1.91
C LEU A 160 -13.72 -32.64 -1.85
N GLY A 161 -13.86 -31.32 -1.68
CA GLY A 161 -12.73 -30.40 -1.56
C GLY A 161 -11.91 -30.62 -0.27
N GLY A 162 -10.86 -31.43 -0.35
CA GLY A 162 -10.04 -31.85 0.80
C GLY A 162 -9.31 -30.71 1.54
N GLY A 163 -8.91 -30.97 2.79
CA GLY A 163 -8.27 -30.01 3.69
C GLY A 163 -6.98 -29.36 3.17
N ARG A 164 -6.34 -29.91 2.13
CA ARG A 164 -5.18 -29.32 1.45
C ARG A 164 -5.54 -28.03 0.69
N ARG A 165 -6.68 -28.00 -0.02
CA ARG A 165 -7.13 -26.81 -0.77
C ARG A 165 -7.57 -25.68 0.17
N LEU A 166 -8.18 -26.05 1.30
CA LEU A 166 -8.56 -25.11 2.34
C LEU A 166 -7.34 -24.49 3.03
N LYS A 167 -6.30 -25.29 3.31
CA LYS A 167 -5.01 -24.80 3.81
C LYS A 167 -4.33 -23.85 2.82
N GLU A 168 -4.45 -24.13 1.53
CA GLU A 168 -3.93 -23.26 0.45
C GLU A 168 -4.68 -21.93 0.38
N LEU A 169 -6.02 -21.95 0.43
CA LEU A 169 -6.84 -20.75 0.52
C LEU A 169 -6.45 -19.89 1.73
N LEU A 170 -6.31 -20.48 2.91
CA LEU A 170 -5.90 -19.76 4.12
C LEU A 170 -4.49 -19.15 4.02
N ARG A 171 -3.57 -19.83 3.33
CA ARG A 171 -2.22 -19.28 3.07
C ARG A 171 -2.31 -18.04 2.18
N HIS A 172 -3.13 -18.08 1.14
CA HIS A 172 -3.32 -16.92 0.25
C HIS A 172 -4.00 -15.77 0.99
N ILE A 173 -5.07 -16.04 1.74
CA ILE A 173 -5.76 -15.01 2.53
C ILE A 173 -4.83 -14.41 3.61
N GLY A 174 -4.05 -15.23 4.30
CA GLY A 174 -3.05 -14.75 5.26
C GLY A 174 -2.01 -13.82 4.63
N GLY A 175 -1.63 -14.09 3.36
CA GLY A 175 -0.80 -13.18 2.57
C GLY A 175 -1.49 -11.84 2.31
N THR A 176 -2.76 -11.84 1.91
CA THR A 176 -3.54 -10.62 1.65
C THR A 176 -3.75 -9.78 2.92
N LEU A 177 -4.06 -10.43 4.05
CA LEU A 177 -4.18 -9.75 5.35
C LEU A 177 -2.85 -9.12 5.79
N LEU A 178 -1.73 -9.74 5.45
CA LEU A 178 -0.41 -9.17 5.73
C LEU A 178 -0.10 -7.97 4.83
N VAL A 179 -0.56 -7.96 3.57
CA VAL A 179 -0.51 -6.78 2.69
C VAL A 179 -1.35 -5.63 3.28
N GLN A 180 -2.55 -5.93 3.77
CA GLN A 180 -3.40 -4.95 4.47
C GLN A 180 -2.72 -4.35 5.70
N HIS A 181 -2.19 -5.18 6.59
CA HIS A 181 -1.55 -4.69 7.82
C HIS A 181 -0.38 -3.75 7.51
N LYS A 182 0.36 -4.03 6.44
CA LYS A 182 1.45 -3.16 5.97
C LYS A 182 0.95 -1.83 5.42
N MET A 183 -0.21 -1.79 4.77
CA MET A 183 -0.83 -0.59 4.26
C MET A 183 -1.33 0.32 5.40
N THR A 184 -2.20 -0.20 6.26
CA THR A 184 -2.86 0.57 7.34
C THR A 184 -1.88 1.11 8.39
N GLY A 185 -0.80 0.39 8.68
CA GLY A 185 0.17 0.81 9.70
C GLY A 185 1.28 1.75 9.20
N ARG A 186 1.33 2.09 7.91
CA ARG A 186 2.50 2.79 7.34
C ARG A 186 2.16 3.95 6.43
N VAL A 187 1.06 3.88 5.69
CA VAL A 187 0.54 5.03 4.96
C VAL A 187 -0.62 5.56 5.78
N GLU A 188 -0.39 6.60 6.59
CA GLU A 188 -1.46 7.35 7.26
C GLU A 188 -2.23 8.15 6.20
N ILE A 189 -2.95 7.44 5.31
CA ILE A 189 -3.70 8.01 4.18
C ILE A 189 -4.83 8.92 4.69
N GLN A 190 -5.28 8.72 5.94
CA GLN A 190 -6.44 9.38 6.50
C GLN A 190 -6.14 10.68 7.26
N ASP A 191 -4.87 10.95 7.59
CA ASP A 191 -4.53 12.14 8.36
C ASP A 191 -4.29 13.35 7.46
N LYS A 192 -4.74 14.51 7.92
CA LYS A 192 -4.42 15.79 7.29
C LYS A 192 -2.89 15.97 7.31
N PRO A 193 -2.28 16.37 6.19
CA PRO A 193 -0.83 16.58 6.15
C PRO A 193 -0.41 17.62 7.19
N ASP A 194 0.64 17.33 7.96
CA ASP A 194 1.10 18.23 9.04
C ASP A 194 1.43 19.64 8.54
N ILE A 195 1.83 19.77 7.27
CA ILE A 195 2.11 21.08 6.66
C ILE A 195 0.89 22.00 6.64
N LEU A 196 -0.34 21.46 6.70
CA LEU A 196 -1.55 22.28 6.78
C LEU A 196 -1.69 22.99 8.13
N TRP A 197 -1.01 22.54 9.19
CA TRP A 197 -0.96 23.28 10.45
C TRP A 197 -0.22 24.61 10.29
N ASP A 198 0.87 24.61 9.53
CA ASP A 198 1.67 25.81 9.24
C ASP A 198 1.09 26.63 8.07
N HIS A 199 0.41 25.97 7.14
CA HIS A 199 -0.13 26.54 5.90
C HIS A 199 -1.62 26.21 5.68
N PRO A 200 -2.52 26.72 6.54
CA PRO A 200 -3.97 26.44 6.44
C PRO A 200 -4.58 26.93 5.12
N GLU A 201 -3.98 27.94 4.48
CA GLU A 201 -4.42 28.43 3.16
C GLU A 201 -4.36 27.37 2.05
N LEU A 202 -3.57 26.29 2.23
CA LEU A 202 -3.43 25.20 1.28
C LEU A 202 -4.49 24.11 1.44
N GLU A 203 -5.32 24.17 2.48
CA GLU A 203 -6.36 23.16 2.74
C GLU A 203 -7.32 23.02 1.55
N ARG A 204 -7.66 24.12 0.89
CA ARG A 204 -8.54 24.10 -0.29
C ARG A 204 -7.92 23.35 -1.46
N LEU A 205 -6.61 23.54 -1.70
CA LEU A 205 -5.88 22.82 -2.75
C LEU A 205 -5.81 21.34 -2.39
N PHE A 206 -5.47 21.02 -1.14
CA PHE A 206 -5.41 19.64 -0.66
C PHE A 206 -6.73 18.90 -0.86
N LEU A 207 -7.85 19.45 -0.38
CA LEU A 207 -9.17 18.82 -0.50
C LEU A 207 -9.61 18.65 -1.96
N ARG A 208 -9.27 19.62 -2.83
CA ARG A 208 -9.58 19.52 -4.27
C ARG A 208 -8.79 18.39 -4.94
N LEU A 209 -7.50 18.29 -4.63
CA LEU A 209 -6.66 17.20 -5.13
C LEU A 209 -7.08 15.84 -4.55
N GLU A 210 -7.36 15.77 -3.25
CA GLU A 210 -7.84 14.54 -2.60
C GLU A 210 -9.13 14.01 -3.24
N ASN A 211 -10.05 14.91 -3.58
CA ASN A 211 -11.30 14.56 -4.26
C ASN A 211 -11.07 14.09 -5.69
N GLU A 212 -10.26 14.82 -6.48
CA GLU A 212 -10.03 14.45 -7.89
C GLU A 212 -9.25 13.13 -8.04
N TYR A 213 -8.27 12.89 -7.17
CA TYR A 213 -7.52 11.65 -7.15
C TYR A 213 -8.25 10.51 -6.42
N GLU A 214 -9.46 10.78 -5.91
CA GLU A 214 -10.34 9.85 -5.18
C GLU A 214 -9.61 9.07 -4.07
N THR A 215 -8.54 9.64 -3.52
CA THR A 215 -7.59 8.91 -2.66
C THR A 215 -8.30 8.33 -1.43
N ARG A 216 -9.25 9.09 -0.87
CA ARG A 216 -10.06 8.64 0.26
C ARG A 216 -11.08 7.56 -0.11
N GLU A 217 -11.80 7.74 -1.21
CA GLU A 217 -12.81 6.76 -1.64
C GLU A 217 -12.15 5.43 -1.99
N ARG A 218 -11.10 5.46 -2.81
CA ARG A 218 -10.30 4.30 -3.19
C ARG A 218 -9.79 3.53 -1.96
N ASN A 219 -9.26 4.24 -0.96
CA ASN A 219 -8.84 3.62 0.29
C ASN A 219 -10.01 2.91 1.01
N THR A 220 -11.16 3.57 1.15
CA THR A 220 -12.34 2.96 1.82
C THR A 220 -12.89 1.75 1.07
N VAL A 221 -12.88 1.77 -0.26
CA VAL A 221 -13.28 0.64 -1.10
C VAL A 221 -12.32 -0.53 -0.87
N LEU A 222 -11.02 -0.25 -0.82
CA LEU A 222 -10.00 -1.25 -0.57
C LEU A 222 -10.15 -1.89 0.82
N GLU A 223 -10.37 -1.08 1.86
CA GLU A 223 -10.64 -1.55 3.23
C GLU A 223 -11.90 -2.45 3.29
N ARG A 224 -12.97 -2.11 2.58
CA ARG A 224 -14.19 -2.94 2.50
C ARG A 224 -13.93 -4.27 1.80
N LYS A 225 -13.21 -4.28 0.67
CA LYS A 225 -12.82 -5.50 -0.04
C LYS A 225 -11.98 -6.41 0.86
N LEU A 226 -11.07 -5.84 1.64
CA LEU A 226 -10.26 -6.57 2.63
C LEU A 226 -11.09 -7.18 3.76
N ALA A 227 -12.02 -6.41 4.33
CA ALA A 227 -12.90 -6.91 5.38
C ALA A 227 -13.71 -8.13 4.92
N LEU A 228 -14.15 -8.14 3.66
CA LEU A 228 -14.83 -9.30 3.05
C LEU A 228 -13.91 -10.53 2.94
N ILE A 229 -12.65 -10.33 2.53
CA ILE A 229 -11.65 -11.42 2.49
C ILE A 229 -11.42 -11.98 3.89
N GLY A 230 -11.21 -11.12 4.90
CA GLY A 230 -10.99 -11.53 6.28
C GLY A 230 -12.12 -12.40 6.83
N ARG A 231 -13.38 -11.98 6.62
CA ARG A 231 -14.57 -12.75 7.02
C ARG A 231 -14.69 -14.09 6.29
N THR A 232 -14.32 -14.12 5.02
CA THR A 232 -14.29 -15.37 4.23
C THR A 232 -13.22 -16.32 4.76
N ALA A 233 -12.05 -15.81 5.15
CA ALA A 233 -11.00 -16.58 5.79
C ALA A 233 -11.45 -17.20 7.10
N GLU A 234 -12.08 -16.40 7.97
CA GLU A 234 -12.56 -16.85 9.27
C GLU A 234 -13.58 -17.99 9.11
N THR A 235 -14.50 -17.85 8.16
CA THR A 235 -15.47 -18.90 7.79
C THR A 235 -14.76 -20.17 7.29
N ALA A 236 -13.75 -20.02 6.44
CA ALA A 236 -12.91 -21.12 5.94
C ALA A 236 -12.12 -21.83 7.07
N VAL A 237 -11.57 -21.09 8.04
CA VAL A 237 -10.93 -21.66 9.24
C VAL A 237 -11.93 -22.46 10.07
N ASN A 238 -13.11 -21.90 10.33
CA ASN A 238 -14.14 -22.55 11.14
C ASN A 238 -14.59 -23.89 10.51
N LEU A 239 -14.69 -23.95 9.17
CA LEU A 239 -14.95 -25.20 8.44
C LEU A 239 -13.82 -26.24 8.59
N MET A 240 -12.55 -25.83 8.64
CA MET A 240 -11.43 -26.75 8.92
C MET A 240 -11.52 -27.36 10.31
N GLN A 241 -11.78 -26.52 11.31
CA GLN A 241 -11.84 -26.93 12.70
C GLN A 241 -12.96 -27.96 12.92
N ASN A 242 -14.12 -27.75 12.30
CA ASN A 242 -15.23 -28.69 12.35
C ASN A 242 -14.88 -30.07 11.74
N ARG A 243 -14.16 -30.10 10.60
CA ARG A 243 -13.69 -31.36 10.00
C ARG A 243 -12.62 -32.08 10.82
N SER A 244 -11.76 -31.35 11.55
CA SER A 244 -10.82 -32.00 12.47
C SER A 244 -11.52 -32.64 13.67
N MET A 245 -12.59 -32.01 14.16
CA MET A 245 -13.39 -32.53 15.27
C MET A 245 -14.05 -33.87 14.90
N LEU A 246 -14.63 -33.97 13.71
CA LEU A 246 -15.21 -35.21 13.18
C LEU A 246 -14.20 -36.36 13.07
N ARG A 247 -12.92 -36.09 12.77
CA ARG A 247 -11.89 -37.14 12.74
C ARG A 247 -11.59 -37.68 14.14
N VAL A 248 -11.52 -36.81 15.14
CA VAL A 248 -11.31 -37.23 16.54
C VAL A 248 -12.47 -38.07 17.03
N GLU A 249 -13.70 -37.68 16.69
CA GLU A 249 -14.91 -38.46 16.98
C GLU A 249 -14.81 -39.87 16.38
N TRP A 250 -14.45 -40.00 15.11
CA TRP A 250 -14.26 -41.31 14.47
C TRP A 250 -13.13 -42.15 15.10
N TYR A 251 -12.04 -41.53 15.56
CA TYR A 251 -11.00 -42.26 16.30
C TYR A 251 -11.54 -42.82 17.63
N ILE A 252 -12.33 -42.05 18.36
CA ILE A 252 -12.97 -42.49 19.60
C ILE A 252 -13.95 -43.64 19.30
N VAL A 253 -14.81 -43.50 18.29
CA VAL A 253 -15.75 -44.55 17.88
C VAL A 253 -15.00 -45.82 17.45
N ALA A 254 -13.95 -45.71 16.65
CA ALA A 254 -13.14 -46.84 16.22
C ALA A 254 -12.43 -47.53 17.40
N LEU A 255 -11.91 -46.77 18.36
CA LEU A 255 -11.30 -47.31 19.58
C LEU A 255 -12.32 -48.09 20.42
N ILE A 256 -13.53 -47.55 20.60
CA ILE A 256 -14.61 -48.24 21.32
C ILE A 256 -15.00 -49.53 20.60
N VAL A 257 -15.18 -49.48 19.27
CA VAL A 257 -15.52 -50.67 18.47
C VAL A 257 -14.41 -51.73 18.57
N PHE A 258 -13.14 -51.32 18.50
CA PHE A 258 -12.00 -52.21 18.64
C PHE A 258 -11.96 -52.89 20.01
N GLU A 259 -12.21 -52.14 21.09
CA GLU A 259 -12.24 -52.67 22.45
C GLU A 259 -13.39 -53.67 22.66
N VAL A 260 -14.57 -53.38 22.13
CA VAL A 260 -15.71 -54.31 22.15
C VAL A 260 -15.39 -55.61 21.38
N LEU A 261 -14.72 -55.52 20.24
CA LEU A 261 -14.30 -56.68 19.46
C LEU A 261 -13.26 -57.54 20.22
N LEU A 262 -12.28 -56.93 20.89
CA LEU A 262 -11.32 -57.66 21.72
C LEU A 262 -12.00 -58.38 22.89
N TYR A 263 -12.89 -57.69 23.60
CA TYR A 263 -13.63 -58.27 24.73
C TYR A 263 -14.51 -59.46 24.31
N THR A 264 -15.22 -59.33 23.18
CA THR A 264 -16.04 -60.41 22.65
C THR A 264 -15.21 -61.59 22.14
N TYR A 265 -14.05 -61.33 21.52
CA TYR A 265 -13.12 -62.37 21.10
C TYR A 265 -12.53 -63.13 22.29
N GLU A 266 -12.16 -62.44 23.37
CA GLU A 266 -11.64 -63.06 24.60
C GLU A 266 -12.67 -63.99 25.25
N ILE A 267 -13.95 -63.57 25.31
CA ILE A 267 -15.04 -64.40 25.85
C ILE A 267 -15.31 -65.65 24.98
N TRP A 268 -15.22 -65.52 23.66
CA TRP A 268 -15.50 -66.64 22.75
C TRP A 268 -14.31 -67.58 22.54
N GLY A 269 -13.09 -67.06 22.58
CA GLY A 269 -11.84 -67.82 22.49
C GLY A 269 -11.36 -68.42 23.81
N GLY A 270 -11.93 -67.97 24.94
CA GLY A 270 -11.66 -68.50 26.28
C GLY A 270 -12.50 -69.74 26.67
N ARG A 271 -13.02 -70.50 25.70
CA ARG A 271 -13.64 -71.82 25.90
C ARG A 271 -12.78 -72.93 25.33
#